data_AF-A0A4R4TVI9-F1
#
_entry.id   AF-A0A4R4TVI9-F1
#
_cell.length_a   1.000
_cell.length_b   1.000
_cell.length_c   1.000
_cell.angle_alpha   90.00
_cell.angle_beta   90.00
_cell.angle_gamma   90.00
#
_symmetry.space_group_name_H-M   'P 1'
#
loop_
_entity.id
_entity.type
_entity.pdbx_description
1 polymer ?
#
loop_
_entity_poly.entity_id
_entity_poly.type
_entity_poly.pdbx_seq_one_letter_code
_entity_poly.pdbx_strand_id
1 'polypeptide(L)' 'MNEVLLDAVRHNNWATKELVRFCQDRDLSGEQLEVRGVGTFGGILATLRHIIVSDGSYIRRLAESELA' A
#
# COMPACT_ATOMS: atom_id res chain seq x y z
N MET A 1 1.37 6.48 -19.75
CA MET A 1 1.06 5.18 -19.09
C MET A 1 0.01 4.46 -19.94
N ASN A 2 0.16 3.16 -20.20
CA ASN A 2 -0.86 2.41 -20.96
C ASN A 2 -2.02 1.98 -20.04
N GLU A 3 -3.14 1.55 -20.64
CA GLU A 3 -4.37 1.20 -19.90
C GLU A 3 -4.15 0.05 -18.90
N VAL A 4 -3.38 -0.97 -19.27
CA VAL A 4 -3.08 -2.12 -18.41
C VAL A 4 -2.35 -1.70 -17.14
N LEU A 5 -1.33 -0.85 -17.26
CA LEU A 5 -0.59 -0.34 -16.11
C LEU A 5 -1.44 0.59 -15.24
N LEU A 6 -2.28 1.43 -15.86
CA LEU A 6 -3.21 2.27 -15.12
C LEU A 6 -4.21 1.44 -14.31
N ASP A 7 -4.75 0.37 -14.90
CA ASP A 7 -5.68 -0.52 -14.22
C ASP A 7 -5.01 -1.28 -13.07
N ALA A 8 -3.77 -1.74 -13.26
CA ALA A 8 -2.99 -2.36 -12.20
C ALA A 8 -2.79 -1.42 -10.99
N VAL A 9 -2.47 -0.15 -11.23
CA VAL A 9 -2.35 0.87 -10.17
C VAL A 9 -3.70 1.11 -9.48
N ARG A 10 -4.79 1.22 -10.25
CA ARG A 10 -6.14 1.39 -9.68
C ARG A 10 -6.55 0.20 -8.82
N HIS A 11 -6.27 -1.01 -9.29
CA HIS A 11 -6.54 -2.24 -8.56
C HIS A 11 -5.74 -2.30 -7.26
N ASN A 12 -4.43 -1.99 -7.30
CA ASN A 12 -3.58 -1.97 -6.10
C ASN A 12 -4.09 -0.96 -5.06
N ASN A 13 -4.48 0.23 -5.52
CA ASN A 13 -5.06 1.27 -4.66
C ASN A 13 -6.39 0.84 -4.04
N TRP A 14 -7.27 0.18 -4.80
CA TRP A 14 -8.52 -0.36 -4.27
C TRP A 14 -8.25 -1.45 -3.23
N ALA A 15 -7.42 -2.44 -3.55
CA ALA A 15 -7.12 -3.57 -2.67
C ALA A 15 -6.49 -3.09 -1.35
N THR A 16 -5.54 -2.15 -1.42
CA THR A 16 -4.90 -1.58 -0.22
C THR A 16 -5.90 -0.86 0.68
N LYS A 17 -6.87 -0.12 0.10
CA LYS A 17 -7.93 0.54 0.87
C LYS A 17 -8.85 -0.46 1.55
N GLU A 18 -9.23 -1.54 0.87
CA GLU A 18 -10.08 -2.59 1.45
C GLU A 18 -9.36 -3.32 2.59
N LEU A 19 -8.05 -3.56 2.48
CA LEU A 19 -7.26 -4.14 3.58
C LEU A 19 -7.17 -3.21 4.80
N VAL A 20 -6.97 -1.91 4.57
CA VAL A 20 -6.98 -0.92 5.66
C VAL A 20 -8.34 -0.87 6.34
N ARG A 21 -9.42 -0.80 5.55
CA ARG A 21 -10.79 -0.84 6.08
C ARG A 21 -11.04 -2.11 6.89
N PHE A 22 -10.63 -3.26 6.37
CA PHE A 22 -10.73 -4.53 7.11
C PHE A 22 -10.02 -4.45 8.47
N CYS A 23 -8.79 -3.93 8.53
CA CYS A 23 -8.08 -3.78 9.81
C CYS A 23 -8.82 -2.86 10.79
N GLN A 24 -9.45 -1.80 10.29
CA GLN A 24 -10.25 -0.86 11.09
C GLN A 24 -11.56 -1.50 11.58
N ASP A 25 -12.31 -2.17 10.69
CA ASP A 25 -13.58 -2.83 11.00
C ASP A 25 -13.42 -3.98 12.00
N ARG A 26 -12.22 -4.57 12.06
CA ARG A 26 -11.86 -5.63 13.02
C ARG A 26 -11.37 -5.10 14.36
N ASP A 27 -11.21 -3.78 14.51
CA ASP A 27 -10.67 -3.12 15.70
C ASP A 27 -9.36 -3.78 16.20
N LEU A 28 -8.44 -4.02 15.25
CA LEU A 28 -7.18 -4.70 15.57
C LEU A 28 -6.35 -3.89 16.56
N SER A 29 -5.88 -4.55 17.62
CA SER A 29 -4.98 -3.92 18.57
C SER A 29 -3.61 -3.63 17.94
N GLY A 30 -2.84 -2.73 18.55
CA GLY A 30 -1.46 -2.46 18.12
C GLY A 30 -0.59 -3.72 18.09
N GLU A 31 -0.78 -4.63 19.05
CA GLU A 31 -0.06 -5.90 19.07
C GLU A 31 -0.46 -6.83 17.90
N GLN A 32 -1.76 -6.89 17.59
CA GLN A 32 -2.25 -7.68 16.45
C GLN A 32 -1.74 -7.12 15.11
N LEU A 33 -1.59 -5.81 15.00
CA LEU A 33 -1.03 -5.16 13.81
C LEU A 33 0.47 -5.44 13.61
N GLU A 34 1.19 -5.84 14.66
CA GLU A 34 2.60 -6.21 14.61
C GLU A 34 2.84 -7.71 14.36
N VAL A 35 1.77 -8.52 14.29
CA VAL A 35 1.87 -9.96 13.98
C VAL A 35 2.54 -10.16 12.61
N ARG A 36 3.53 -11.07 12.60
CA ARG A 36 4.30 -11.44 11.41
C ARG A 36 3.78 -12.74 10.83
N GLY A 37 3.82 -12.84 9.50
CA GLY A 37 3.52 -14.05 8.75
C GLY A 37 4.55 -14.31 7.67
N VAL A 38 4.59 -15.53 7.15
CA VAL A 38 5.40 -15.86 5.97
C VAL A 38 4.99 -14.92 4.82
N GLY A 39 5.96 -14.23 4.22
CA GLY A 39 5.71 -13.29 3.12
C GLY A 39 5.32 -11.86 3.53
N THR A 40 5.28 -11.53 4.81
CA THR A 40 5.06 -10.14 5.28
C THR A 40 6.38 -9.35 5.36
N PHE A 41 6.31 -8.04 5.12
CA PHE A 41 7.41 -7.11 5.39
C PHE A 41 7.22 -6.54 6.81
N GLY A 42 7.82 -7.19 7.81
CA GLY A 42 7.53 -6.89 9.22
C GLY A 42 6.14 -7.39 9.61
N GLY A 43 5.39 -6.60 10.40
CA GLY A 43 3.99 -6.89 10.72
C GLY A 43 3.01 -6.42 9.64
N ILE A 44 1.71 -6.58 9.90
CA ILE A 44 0.62 -6.09 9.04
C ILE A 44 0.78 -4.58 8.78
N LEU A 45 1.01 -3.79 9.84
CA LEU A 45 1.16 -2.34 9.73
C LEU A 45 2.38 -1.95 8.88
N ALA A 46 3.52 -2.61 9.11
CA ALA A 46 4.74 -2.36 8.36
C ALA A 46 4.59 -2.71 6.87
N THR A 47 3.88 -3.80 6.56
CA THR A 47 3.60 -4.23 5.19
C THR A 47 2.69 -3.22 4.46
N LEU A 48 1.56 -2.82 5.07
CA LEU A 48 0.64 -1.84 4.48
C LEU A 48 1.31 -0.48 4.29
N ARG A 49 2.11 -0.04 5.27
CA ARG A 49 2.92 1.19 5.16
C ARG A 49 3.90 1.10 4.00
N HIS A 50 4.59 -0.04 3.84
CA HIS A 50 5.55 -0.24 2.78
C HIS A 50 4.91 -0.10 1.38
N ILE A 51 3.73 -0.69 1.18
CA ILE A 51 2.97 -0.57 -0.08
C ILE A 51 2.60 0.89 -0.35
N ILE A 52 1.96 1.57 0.61
CA ILE A 52 1.49 2.95 0.45
C ILE A 52 2.64 3.92 0.16
N VAL A 53 3.76 3.80 0.89
CA VAL A 53 4.93 4.66 0.69
C VAL A 53 5.57 4.39 -0.67
N SER A 54 5.65 3.12 -1.09
CA SER A 54 6.21 2.75 -2.40
C SER A 54 5.37 3.33 -3.53
N ASP A 55 4.04 3.23 -3.47
CA ASP A 55 3.13 3.80 -4.45
C ASP A 55 3.27 5.33 -4.54
N GLY A 56 3.32 6.01 -3.39
CA GLY A 56 3.54 7.46 -3.33
C GLY A 56 4.89 7.89 -3.91
N SER A 57 5.93 7.04 -3.77
CA SER A 57 7.26 7.33 -4.30
C SER A 57 7.30 7.41 -5.83
N TYR A 58 6.50 6.61 -6.53
CA TYR A 58 6.41 6.66 -8.00
C TYR A 58 5.81 7.97 -8.48
N ILE A 59 4.75 8.45 -7.81
CA ILE A 59 4.13 9.75 -8.12
C ILE A 59 5.13 10.89 -7.93
N ARG A 60 5.87 10.87 -6.81
CA ARG A 60 6.92 11.86 -6.55
C ARG A 60 7.97 11.88 -7.67
N ARG A 61 8.49 10.70 -8.05
CA ARG A 61 9.52 10.59 -9.09
C ARG A 61 9.02 11.02 -10.47
N LEU A 62 7.77 10.72 -10.80
CA LEU A 62 7.13 11.19 -12.04
C LEU A 62 6.97 12.71 -12.05
N ALA A 63 6.49 13.29 -10.95
CA ALA A 63 6.36 14.74 -10.83
C ALA A 63 7.73 15.45 -10.92
N GLU A 64 8.77 14.87 -10.32
CA GLU A 64 10.14 15.36 -10.43
C GLU A 64 10.69 15.26 -11.86
N SER A 65 10.37 14.19 -12.61
CA SER A 65 10.83 14.04 -14.00
C SER A 65 10.16 14.98 -15.00
N GLU A 66 8.90 15.37 -14.77
CA GLU A 66 8.18 16.31 -15.66
C GLU A 66 8.64 17.77 -15.48
N LEU A 67 9.36 18.06 -14.39
CA LEU A 67 9.93 19.39 -14.08
C LEU A 67 11.37 19.56 -14.58
N ALA A 68 12.00 18.50 -15.10
CA ALA A 68 13.39 18.46 -15.56
C ALA A 68 13.48 18.57 -17.09
#